data_AF-A0A6I6ELX1-F1
#
_entry.id   AF-A0A6I6ELX1-F1
#
_cell.length_a   1.000
_cell.length_b   1.000
_cell.length_c   1.000
_cell.angle_alpha   90.00
_cell.angle_beta   90.00
_cell.angle_gamma   90.00
#
_symmetry.space_group_name_H-M   'P 1'
#
loop_
_entity.id
_entity.type
_entity.pdbx_description
1 polymer ?
#
loop_
_entity_poly.entity_id
_entity_poly.type
_entity_poly.pdbx_seq_one_letter_code
_entity_poly.pdbx_strand_id
1 'polypeptide(L)'
;MDKIKTTIALLLPVLLLAGCKKEEDKGISLKIKNLSFLYQFEAIPGKVKSTHQTVFDANGEKRYDGVFNFDKEGCVTDFDVTNLDVGNISVRRDKDRLVGEENGNPVLLQLDSKCNVLSKTSGNFTIDIIYNDRGLISGLSSAQSDYRVELTYDDSDRLVGQHAFSGERQISEGVQKYAADAGDKPSDAVTISKTPEGTRETTTRCDYQQGVPVACRFTIKTTPGDKIIERHAQLTTEFY
;
A
#
# COMPACT_ATOMS: atom_id res chain seq x y z
N MET A 1 -62.83 20.41 -40.67
CA MET A 1 -62.45 21.44 -39.68
C MET A 1 -62.43 20.75 -38.32
N ASP A 2 -61.47 19.84 -38.08
CA ASP A 2 -60.11 20.08 -37.57
C ASP A 2 -60.12 21.01 -36.34
N LYS A 3 -59.62 20.67 -35.13
CA LYS A 3 -58.93 19.49 -34.60
C LYS A 3 -58.98 19.58 -33.06
N ILE A 4 -59.21 18.44 -32.41
CA ILE A 4 -58.96 18.17 -30.99
C ILE A 4 -57.48 18.40 -30.68
N LYS A 5 -57.14 18.96 -29.49
CA LYS A 5 -56.05 18.51 -28.59
C LYS A 5 -55.66 19.58 -27.57
N THR A 6 -55.78 19.28 -26.28
CA THR A 6 -54.67 19.51 -25.33
C THR A 6 -54.78 18.53 -24.16
N THR A 7 -54.36 17.29 -24.38
CA THR A 7 -53.97 16.38 -23.31
C THR A 7 -52.52 16.73 -22.95
N ILE A 8 -52.31 17.31 -21.77
CA ILE A 8 -50.96 17.51 -21.22
C ILE A 8 -50.45 16.14 -20.79
N ALA A 9 -49.59 15.54 -21.62
CA ALA A 9 -48.82 14.36 -21.26
C ALA A 9 -47.72 14.79 -20.28
N LEU A 10 -47.80 14.26 -19.05
CA LEU A 10 -46.76 14.36 -18.04
C LEU A 10 -45.55 13.54 -18.53
N LEU A 11 -44.52 14.23 -19.02
CA LEU A 11 -43.21 13.63 -19.29
C LEU A 11 -42.46 13.50 -17.96
N LEU A 12 -42.44 12.29 -17.39
CA LEU A 12 -41.49 11.90 -16.35
C LEU A 12 -40.06 12.01 -16.91
N PRO A 13 -39.15 12.80 -16.30
CA PRO A 13 -37.74 12.64 -16.57
C PRO A 13 -37.27 11.35 -15.91
N VAL A 14 -36.83 10.41 -16.74
CA VAL A 14 -36.05 9.24 -16.32
C VAL A 14 -34.81 9.77 -15.62
N LEU A 15 -34.78 9.67 -14.29
CA LEU A 15 -33.56 9.77 -13.49
C LEU A 15 -32.64 8.61 -13.91
N LEU A 16 -31.84 8.84 -14.95
CA LEU A 16 -30.64 8.07 -15.21
C LEU A 16 -29.69 8.32 -14.05
N LEU A 17 -29.81 7.51 -13.00
CA LEU A 17 -28.72 7.25 -12.06
C LEU A 17 -27.65 6.45 -12.83
N ALA A 18 -26.99 7.11 -13.79
CA ALA A 18 -25.65 6.74 -14.19
C ALA A 18 -24.78 7.11 -12.99
N GLY A 19 -24.70 6.19 -12.02
CA GLY A 19 -23.62 6.23 -11.05
C GLY A 19 -22.33 6.21 -11.84
N CYS A 20 -21.67 7.37 -11.92
CA CYS A 20 -20.30 7.44 -12.39
C CYS A 20 -19.45 6.62 -11.41
N LYS A 21 -19.34 5.31 -11.65
CA LYS A 21 -18.20 4.52 -11.17
C LYS A 21 -17.02 5.19 -11.88
N LYS A 22 -16.39 6.13 -11.20
CA LYS A 22 -15.17 6.78 -11.69
C LYS A 22 -14.14 5.67 -11.71
N GLU A 23 -13.97 5.06 -12.87
CA GLU A 23 -12.97 4.04 -13.13
C GLU A 23 -11.62 4.63 -12.75
N GLU A 24 -11.00 4.09 -11.69
CA GLU A 24 -9.65 4.40 -11.22
C GLU A 24 -8.57 3.89 -12.21
N ASP A 25 -8.85 3.90 -13.52
CA ASP A 25 -8.16 3.03 -14.50
C ASP A 25 -6.75 3.49 -14.87
N LYS A 26 -6.27 4.63 -14.34
CA LYS A 26 -4.92 5.14 -14.62
C LYS A 26 -4.06 5.36 -13.37
N GLY A 27 -4.63 5.27 -12.17
CA GLY A 27 -3.94 5.61 -10.93
C GLY A 27 -3.65 4.38 -10.07
N ILE A 28 -2.88 4.59 -9.01
CA ILE A 28 -2.73 3.58 -7.95
C ILE A 28 -3.94 3.71 -7.01
N SER A 29 -4.74 2.65 -6.89
CA SER A 29 -5.90 2.65 -5.98
C SER A 29 -5.46 2.79 -4.52
N LEU A 30 -6.31 3.40 -3.68
CA LEU A 30 -6.03 3.55 -2.25
C LEU A 30 -5.82 2.19 -1.56
N LYS A 31 -6.54 1.15 -1.97
CA LYS A 31 -6.40 -0.21 -1.42
C LYS A 31 -5.00 -0.75 -1.66
N ILE A 32 -4.48 -0.59 -2.88
CA ILE A 32 -3.12 -1.01 -3.22
C ILE A 32 -2.10 -0.17 -2.48
N LYS A 33 -2.24 1.17 -2.44
CA LYS A 33 -1.33 2.06 -1.68
C LYS A 33 -1.24 1.67 -0.20
N ASN A 34 -2.37 1.40 0.44
CA ASN A 34 -2.41 1.07 1.85
C ASN A 34 -1.81 -0.31 2.11
N LEU A 35 -2.12 -1.31 1.27
CA LEU A 35 -1.56 -2.65 1.40
C LEU A 35 -0.05 -2.66 1.11
N SER A 36 0.40 -1.87 0.14
CA SER A 36 1.82 -1.73 -0.23
C SER A 36 2.64 -1.12 0.90
N PHE A 37 2.07 -0.15 1.64
CA PHE A 37 2.69 0.35 2.86
C PHE A 37 2.81 -0.75 3.93
N LEU A 38 1.73 -1.50 4.19
CA LEU A 38 1.72 -2.54 5.23
C LEU A 38 2.68 -3.70 4.94
N TYR A 39 2.83 -4.07 3.66
CA TYR A 39 3.55 -5.29 3.26
C TYR A 39 4.76 -5.06 2.34
N GLN A 40 5.16 -3.82 2.12
CA GLN A 40 6.43 -3.42 1.49
C GLN A 40 6.65 -3.93 0.04
N PHE A 41 5.58 -3.99 -0.75
CA PHE A 41 5.69 -4.13 -2.20
C PHE A 41 5.52 -2.76 -2.90
N GLU A 42 5.93 -2.65 -4.16
CA GLU A 42 5.77 -1.41 -4.92
C GLU A 42 4.29 -1.17 -5.27
N ALA A 43 3.84 0.08 -5.13
CA ALA A 43 2.46 0.43 -5.39
C ALA A 43 2.20 0.51 -6.91
N ILE A 44 1.38 -0.40 -7.44
CA ILE A 44 1.19 -0.57 -8.89
C ILE A 44 -0.05 0.18 -9.40
N PRO A 45 0.05 1.01 -10.46
CA PRO A 45 -1.11 1.67 -11.06
C PRO A 45 -1.98 0.70 -11.87
N GLY A 46 -3.29 0.94 -11.92
CA GLY A 46 -4.27 0.19 -12.73
C GLY A 46 -5.06 -0.88 -11.97
N LYS A 47 -5.92 -1.62 -12.70
CA LYS A 47 -6.72 -2.73 -12.15
C LYS A 47 -5.88 -4.00 -12.03
N VAL A 48 -5.10 -4.08 -10.97
CA VAL A 48 -4.23 -5.22 -10.69
C VAL A 48 -5.06 -6.46 -10.37
N LYS A 49 -4.74 -7.58 -11.01
CA LYS A 49 -5.25 -8.92 -10.70
C LYS A 49 -4.29 -9.64 -9.77
N SER A 50 -3.00 -9.59 -10.06
CA SER A 50 -1.95 -10.13 -9.20
C SER A 50 -0.65 -9.36 -9.40
N THR A 51 0.19 -9.34 -8.36
CA THR A 51 1.57 -8.88 -8.48
C THR A 51 2.50 -9.78 -7.68
N HIS A 52 3.68 -10.03 -8.23
CA HIS A 52 4.76 -10.75 -7.58
C HIS A 52 6.00 -9.87 -7.59
N GLN A 53 6.52 -9.57 -6.41
CA GLN A 53 7.77 -8.85 -6.22
C GLN A 53 8.78 -9.74 -5.51
N THR A 54 9.97 -9.84 -6.09
CA THR A 54 11.13 -10.44 -5.43
C THR A 54 12.21 -9.39 -5.25
N VAL A 55 12.80 -9.28 -4.06
CA VAL A 55 13.98 -8.43 -3.81
C VAL A 55 15.17 -9.31 -3.47
N PHE A 56 16.29 -9.04 -4.13
CA PHE A 56 17.56 -9.73 -3.95
C PHE A 56 18.61 -8.75 -3.40
N ASP A 57 19.57 -9.28 -2.65
CA ASP A 57 20.78 -8.54 -2.30
C ASP A 57 21.83 -8.56 -3.43
N ALA A 58 22.99 -7.96 -3.17
CA ALA A 58 24.10 -7.91 -4.12
C ALA A 58 24.70 -9.28 -4.47
N ASN A 59 24.51 -10.29 -3.63
CA ASN A 59 24.97 -11.66 -3.85
C ASN A 59 23.94 -12.52 -4.60
N GLY A 60 22.75 -11.96 -4.88
CA GLY A 60 21.64 -12.68 -5.50
C GLY A 60 20.81 -13.49 -4.51
N GLU A 61 21.01 -13.33 -3.19
CA GLU A 61 20.16 -13.97 -2.19
C GLU A 61 18.82 -13.26 -2.09
N LYS A 62 17.74 -14.04 -2.08
CA LYS A 62 16.38 -13.49 -1.93
C LYS A 62 16.18 -12.94 -0.51
N ARG A 63 15.88 -11.64 -0.41
CA ARG A 63 15.57 -10.92 0.84
C ARG A 63 14.08 -10.75 1.07
N TYR A 64 13.31 -10.64 -0.01
CA TYR A 64 11.86 -10.49 0.01
C TYR A 64 11.25 -11.27 -1.15
N ASP A 65 10.12 -11.93 -0.89
CA ASP A 65 9.23 -12.57 -1.86
C ASP A 65 7.81 -12.20 -1.47
N GLY A 66 7.05 -11.55 -2.33
CA GLY A 66 5.68 -11.17 -2.03
C GLY A 66 4.77 -11.41 -3.22
N VAL A 67 3.75 -12.24 -3.04
CA VAL A 67 2.70 -12.53 -4.02
C VAL A 67 1.38 -12.02 -3.47
N PHE A 68 0.69 -11.17 -4.25
CA PHE A 68 -0.57 -10.56 -3.86
C PHE A 68 -1.59 -10.77 -4.95
N ASN A 69 -2.80 -11.21 -4.58
CA ASN A 69 -3.90 -11.44 -5.49
C ASN A 69 -5.09 -10.55 -5.11
N PHE A 70 -5.80 -10.06 -6.13
CA PHE A 70 -6.90 -9.12 -5.98
C PHE A 70 -8.09 -9.55 -6.83
N ASP A 71 -9.30 -9.23 -6.39
CA ASP A 71 -10.52 -9.38 -7.19
C ASP A 71 -10.73 -8.19 -8.14
N LYS A 72 -11.76 -8.27 -8.99
CA LYS A 72 -12.10 -7.22 -9.97
C LYS A 72 -12.45 -5.86 -9.34
N GLU A 73 -12.76 -5.82 -8.05
CA GLU A 73 -13.03 -4.58 -7.32
C GLU A 73 -11.78 -4.06 -6.58
N GLY A 74 -10.62 -4.67 -6.84
CA GLY A 74 -9.31 -4.31 -6.27
C GLY A 74 -9.16 -4.70 -4.79
N CYS A 75 -10.04 -5.55 -4.26
CA CYS A 75 -9.88 -6.05 -2.90
C CYS A 75 -8.90 -7.22 -2.89
N VAL A 76 -8.05 -7.31 -1.85
CA VAL A 76 -7.06 -8.39 -1.70
C VAL A 76 -7.69 -9.74 -1.36
N THR A 77 -7.54 -10.75 -2.19
CA THR A 77 -8.11 -12.09 -1.98
C THR A 77 -7.22 -12.95 -1.10
N ASP A 78 -5.91 -12.83 -1.27
CA ASP A 78 -4.89 -13.55 -0.55
C ASP A 78 -3.53 -12.91 -0.85
N PHE A 79 -2.59 -13.15 0.05
CA PHE A 79 -1.19 -12.85 -0.19
C PHE A 79 -0.28 -13.74 0.63
N ASP A 80 0.93 -13.91 0.12
CA ASP A 80 2.03 -14.58 0.78
C ASP A 80 3.25 -13.66 0.71
N VAL A 81 3.87 -13.40 1.86
CA VAL A 81 5.08 -12.59 1.97
C VAL A 81 6.09 -13.34 2.80
N THR A 82 7.29 -13.51 2.26
CA THR A 82 8.50 -13.90 2.99
C THR A 82 9.48 -12.74 2.97
N ASN A 83 9.79 -12.18 4.13
CA ASN A 83 10.75 -11.09 4.27
C ASN A 83 11.79 -11.44 5.33
N LEU A 84 13.06 -11.57 4.94
CA LEU A 84 14.14 -11.96 5.86
C LEU A 84 14.43 -10.93 6.95
N ASP A 85 13.99 -9.68 6.79
CA ASP A 85 14.16 -8.60 7.77
C ASP A 85 12.97 -8.50 8.74
N VAL A 86 11.78 -9.01 8.39
CA VAL A 86 10.51 -8.76 9.13
C VAL A 86 9.80 -10.04 9.57
N GLY A 87 9.87 -11.10 8.77
CA GLY A 87 9.15 -12.35 8.99
C GLY A 87 8.33 -12.78 7.77
N ASN A 88 7.52 -13.82 7.96
CA ASN A 88 6.63 -14.36 6.94
C ASN A 88 5.15 -14.20 7.34
N ILE A 89 4.29 -14.05 6.35
CA ILE A 89 2.83 -14.02 6.52
C ILE A 89 2.16 -14.61 5.28
N SER A 90 1.16 -15.46 5.49
CA SER A 90 0.34 -16.05 4.44
C SER A 90 -1.10 -16.03 4.88
N VAL A 91 -1.96 -15.30 4.16
CA VAL A 91 -3.36 -15.12 4.53
C VAL A 91 -4.28 -15.17 3.32
N ARG A 92 -5.52 -15.60 3.54
CA ARG A 92 -6.58 -15.66 2.53
C ARG A 92 -7.87 -15.07 3.07
N ARG A 93 -8.66 -14.45 2.18
CA ARG A 93 -9.94 -13.86 2.52
C ARG A 93 -10.97 -14.91 2.88
N ASP A 94 -11.59 -14.69 4.03
CA ASP A 94 -12.82 -15.33 4.48
C ASP A 94 -13.80 -14.21 4.87
N LYS A 95 -14.79 -13.97 4.00
CA LYS A 95 -15.78 -12.89 4.14
C LYS A 95 -15.12 -11.52 4.35
N ASP A 96 -15.31 -10.94 5.53
CA ASP A 96 -14.84 -9.62 5.97
C ASP A 96 -13.48 -9.69 6.65
N ARG A 97 -12.71 -10.77 6.46
CA ARG A 97 -11.42 -10.99 7.16
C ARG A 97 -10.40 -11.63 6.22
N LEU A 98 -9.11 -11.46 6.51
CA LEU A 98 -8.07 -12.35 6.02
C LEU A 98 -7.59 -13.21 7.19
N VAL A 99 -7.47 -14.50 6.97
CA VAL A 99 -7.05 -15.47 7.99
C VAL A 99 -5.90 -16.31 7.46
N GLY A 100 -4.98 -16.68 8.34
CA GLY A 100 -3.84 -17.52 7.99
C GLY A 100 -2.79 -17.54 9.08
N GLU A 101 -1.52 -17.47 8.69
CA GLU A 101 -0.39 -17.56 9.61
C GLU A 101 0.61 -16.43 9.41
N GLU A 102 1.21 -15.95 10.49
CA GLU A 102 2.37 -15.05 10.53
C GLU A 102 3.44 -15.69 11.41
N ASN A 103 4.61 -15.95 10.85
CA ASN A 103 5.72 -16.65 11.52
C ASN A 103 5.28 -17.97 12.18
N GLY A 104 4.43 -18.74 11.50
CA GLY A 104 3.88 -20.02 11.97
C GLY A 104 2.83 -19.91 13.08
N ASN A 105 2.35 -18.71 13.40
CA ASN A 105 1.28 -18.50 14.38
C ASN A 105 0.01 -17.99 13.70
N PRO A 106 -1.20 -18.36 14.18
CA PRO A 106 -2.44 -17.86 13.62
C PRO A 106 -2.51 -16.33 13.64
N VAL A 107 -2.91 -15.75 12.52
CA VAL A 107 -3.12 -14.30 12.35
C VAL A 107 -4.49 -14.04 11.72
N LEU A 108 -5.12 -12.94 12.16
CA LEU A 108 -6.37 -12.45 11.62
C LEU A 108 -6.26 -10.97 11.28
N LEU A 109 -6.63 -10.62 10.06
CA LEU A 109 -6.81 -9.24 9.63
C LEU A 109 -8.30 -8.97 9.45
N GLN A 110 -8.84 -7.99 10.18
CA GLN A 110 -10.21 -7.55 9.99
C GLN A 110 -10.29 -6.58 8.82
N LEU A 111 -11.24 -6.77 7.92
CA LEU A 111 -11.51 -5.88 6.80
C LEU A 111 -12.78 -5.05 7.05
N ASP A 112 -12.82 -3.84 6.49
CA ASP A 112 -14.05 -3.05 6.35
C ASP A 112 -14.84 -3.45 5.09
N SER A 113 -15.99 -2.81 4.87
CA SER A 113 -16.81 -3.04 3.66
C SER A 113 -16.16 -2.61 2.35
N LYS A 114 -15.07 -1.84 2.40
CA LYS A 114 -14.26 -1.42 1.26
C LYS A 114 -12.97 -2.26 1.13
N CYS A 115 -12.82 -3.29 1.96
CA CYS A 115 -11.67 -4.18 2.03
C CYS A 115 -10.37 -3.53 2.54
N ASN A 116 -10.46 -2.41 3.26
CA ASN A 116 -9.33 -1.86 4.01
C ASN A 116 -9.06 -2.72 5.24
N VAL A 117 -7.79 -2.88 5.62
CA VAL A 117 -7.41 -3.62 6.84
C VAL A 117 -7.60 -2.70 8.05
N LEU A 118 -8.54 -3.03 8.93
CA LEU A 118 -8.81 -2.25 10.15
C LEU A 118 -7.90 -2.61 11.30
N SER A 119 -7.54 -3.89 11.41
CA SER A 119 -6.68 -4.38 12.49
C SER A 119 -6.00 -5.67 12.10
N LYS A 120 -4.80 -5.93 12.66
CA LYS A 120 -4.12 -7.23 12.63
C LYS A 120 -4.02 -7.78 14.04
N THR A 121 -4.51 -9.00 14.27
CA THR A 121 -4.42 -9.70 15.55
C THR A 121 -3.57 -10.95 15.40
N SER A 122 -2.52 -11.04 16.23
CA SER A 122 -1.63 -12.20 16.35
C SER A 122 -1.58 -12.61 17.83
N GLY A 123 -2.23 -13.74 18.16
CA GLY A 123 -2.42 -14.15 19.56
C GLY A 123 -3.25 -13.12 20.36
N ASN A 124 -2.69 -12.62 21.47
CA ASN A 124 -3.33 -11.61 22.34
C ASN A 124 -2.95 -10.16 21.99
N PHE A 125 -2.26 -9.95 20.87
CA PHE A 125 -1.78 -8.64 20.45
C PHE A 125 -2.53 -8.16 19.21
N THR A 126 -3.09 -6.96 19.27
CA THR A 126 -3.81 -6.34 18.16
C THR A 126 -3.18 -5.01 17.80
N ILE A 127 -2.90 -4.84 16.51
CA ILE A 127 -2.51 -3.57 15.91
C ILE A 127 -3.73 -3.01 15.20
N ASP A 128 -4.16 -1.83 15.61
CA ASP A 128 -5.21 -1.05 14.97
C ASP A 128 -4.60 -0.15 13.87
N ILE A 129 -5.28 -0.10 12.73
CA ILE A 129 -4.88 0.67 11.55
C ILE A 129 -5.86 1.84 11.40
N ILE A 130 -5.34 3.06 11.51
CA ILE A 130 -6.12 4.29 11.55
C ILE A 130 -6.06 4.95 10.19
N TYR A 131 -7.20 5.37 9.64
CA TYR A 131 -7.29 6.01 8.33
C TYR A 131 -7.65 7.50 8.48
N ASN A 132 -7.11 8.34 7.59
CA ASN A 132 -7.56 9.73 7.45
C ASN A 132 -8.83 9.83 6.59
N ASP A 133 -9.39 11.03 6.48
CA ASP A 133 -10.60 11.31 5.70
C ASP A 133 -10.44 11.04 4.18
N ARG A 134 -9.20 10.98 3.69
CA ARG A 134 -8.87 10.60 2.30
C ARG A 134 -8.84 9.08 2.09
N GLY A 135 -8.95 8.28 3.15
CA GLY A 135 -8.87 6.83 3.09
C GLY A 135 -7.46 6.26 3.00
N LEU A 136 -6.43 7.05 3.35
CA LEU A 136 -5.05 6.60 3.49
C LEU A 136 -4.79 6.23 4.96
N ILE A 137 -3.95 5.22 5.19
CA ILE A 137 -3.48 4.91 6.55
C ILE A 137 -2.78 6.16 7.11
N SER A 138 -3.23 6.66 8.24
CA SER A 138 -2.64 7.80 8.95
C SER A 138 -1.85 7.37 10.18
N GLY A 139 -2.03 6.13 10.64
CA GLY A 139 -1.25 5.61 11.74
C GLY A 139 -1.54 4.15 12.07
N LEU A 140 -0.69 3.63 12.96
CA LEU A 140 -0.79 2.30 13.55
C LEU A 140 -0.66 2.45 15.05
N SER A 141 -1.46 1.72 15.82
CA SER A 141 -1.36 1.73 17.30
C SER A 141 -1.83 0.40 17.88
N SER A 142 -1.62 0.20 19.17
CA SER A 142 -2.14 -0.97 19.88
C SER A 142 -2.55 -0.55 21.28
N ALA A 143 -3.69 -1.04 21.77
CA ALA A 143 -4.06 -0.84 23.17
C ALA A 143 -3.14 -1.61 24.14
N GLN A 144 -2.39 -2.60 23.63
CA GLN A 144 -1.47 -3.42 24.42
C GLN A 144 -0.02 -2.91 24.43
N SER A 145 0.27 -1.82 23.73
CA SER A 145 1.62 -1.24 23.61
C SER A 145 1.57 0.28 23.58
N ASP A 146 2.61 0.95 24.09
CA ASP A 146 2.76 2.40 23.93
C ASP A 146 3.35 2.80 22.56
N TYR A 147 3.61 1.80 21.70
CA TYR A 147 4.11 1.99 20.36
C TYR A 147 3.02 2.51 19.43
N ARG A 148 3.33 3.57 18.67
CA ARG A 148 2.50 4.04 17.56
C ARG A 148 3.33 4.52 16.40
N VAL A 149 2.71 4.49 15.23
CA VAL A 149 3.22 5.08 14.00
C VAL A 149 2.25 6.14 13.53
N GLU A 150 2.76 7.27 13.06
CA GLU A 150 2.01 8.36 12.45
C GLU A 150 2.54 8.61 11.04
N LEU A 151 1.64 8.80 10.08
CA LEU A 151 1.95 8.95 8.65
C LEU A 151 1.39 10.27 8.12
N THR A 152 2.20 10.96 7.32
CA THR A 152 1.82 12.22 6.66
C THR A 152 1.96 12.13 5.16
N TYR A 153 1.05 12.79 4.45
CA TYR A 153 0.93 12.71 3.00
C TYR A 153 0.86 14.11 2.41
N ASP A 154 1.40 14.26 1.19
CA ASP A 154 1.24 15.49 0.42
C ASP A 154 -0.15 15.59 -0.26
N ASP A 155 -0.34 16.66 -1.03
CA ASP A 155 -1.59 16.94 -1.75
C ASP A 155 -1.86 15.96 -2.90
N SER A 156 -0.86 15.15 -3.27
CA SER A 156 -0.97 14.09 -4.29
C SER A 156 -1.12 12.69 -3.67
N ASP A 157 -1.44 12.63 -2.37
CA ASP A 157 -1.64 11.39 -1.63
C ASP A 157 -0.39 10.48 -1.65
N ARG A 158 0.80 11.09 -1.64
CA ARG A 158 2.09 10.39 -1.52
C ARG A 158 2.59 10.49 -0.09
N LEU A 159 3.13 9.40 0.45
CA LEU A 159 3.67 9.36 1.80
C LEU A 159 4.94 10.22 1.86
N VAL A 160 4.95 11.26 2.68
CA VAL A 160 6.11 12.17 2.81
C VAL A 160 6.76 12.11 4.18
N GLY A 161 6.04 11.61 5.19
CA GLY A 161 6.56 11.47 6.54
C GLY A 161 6.02 10.25 7.28
N GLN A 162 6.87 9.67 8.10
CA GLN A 162 6.56 8.57 9.01
C GLN A 162 7.25 8.84 10.34
N HIS A 163 6.53 8.78 11.44
CA HIS A 163 7.08 8.95 12.78
C HIS A 163 6.68 7.75 13.62
N ALA A 164 7.64 7.16 14.34
CA ALA A 164 7.36 6.10 15.30
C ALA A 164 7.68 6.59 16.72
N PHE A 165 6.82 6.22 17.66
CA PHE A 165 6.91 6.64 19.05
C PHE A 165 6.81 5.44 19.99
N SER A 166 7.41 5.57 21.17
CA SER A 166 7.13 4.73 22.35
C SER A 166 6.81 5.68 23.50
N GLY A 167 5.54 5.67 23.93
CA GLY A 167 4.99 6.74 24.77
C GLY A 167 5.14 8.10 24.07
N GLU A 168 5.54 9.14 24.79
CA GLU A 168 5.75 10.47 24.20
C GLU A 168 7.09 10.63 23.46
N ARG A 169 7.97 9.61 23.52
CA ARG A 169 9.28 9.69 22.90
C ARG A 169 9.21 9.25 21.45
N GLN A 170 9.59 10.16 20.53
CA GLN A 170 9.84 9.78 19.15
C GLN A 170 11.12 8.93 19.05
N ILE A 171 10.98 7.73 18.50
CA ILE A 171 12.07 6.75 18.34
C ILE A 171 12.50 6.58 16.88
N SER A 172 11.69 7.04 15.92
CA SER A 172 12.09 7.09 14.52
C SER A 172 11.42 8.24 13.77
N GLU A 173 12.13 8.78 12.79
CA GLU A 173 11.63 9.71 11.78
C GLU A 173 11.96 9.16 10.40
N GLY A 174 11.01 9.14 9.48
CA GLY A 174 11.18 8.87 8.07
C GLY A 174 10.67 10.05 7.26
N VAL A 175 11.48 10.55 6.33
CA VAL A 175 11.07 11.58 5.36
C VAL A 175 11.30 11.03 3.97
N GLN A 176 10.26 11.07 3.14
CA GLN A 176 10.32 10.59 1.76
C GLN A 176 10.17 11.76 0.79
N LYS A 177 11.10 11.83 -0.16
CA LYS A 177 11.12 12.82 -1.22
C LYS A 177 11.02 12.13 -2.56
N TYR A 178 10.02 12.51 -3.34
CA TYR A 178 9.81 11.99 -4.69
C TYR A 178 10.49 12.87 -5.71
N ALA A 179 10.80 12.30 -6.88
CA ALA A 179 11.29 13.08 -8.00
C ALA A 179 10.24 14.14 -8.44
N ALA A 180 10.70 15.26 -9.01
CA ALA A 180 9.80 16.33 -9.45
C ALA A 180 8.84 15.87 -10.57
N ASP A 181 9.22 14.84 -11.33
CA ASP A 181 8.48 14.18 -12.41
C ASP A 181 7.74 12.91 -11.96
N ALA A 182 7.47 12.75 -10.66
CA ALA A 182 6.90 11.51 -10.07
C ALA A 182 5.59 10.98 -10.68
N GLY A 183 4.93 11.73 -11.58
CA GLY A 183 3.75 11.26 -12.31
C GLY A 183 3.99 9.93 -13.04
N ASP A 184 5.09 9.85 -13.80
CA ASP A 184 5.44 8.62 -14.55
C ASP A 184 6.27 7.63 -13.72
N LYS A 185 6.69 8.02 -12.51
CA LYS A 185 7.64 7.26 -11.67
C LYS A 185 7.22 7.24 -10.20
N PRO A 186 6.08 6.62 -9.85
CA PRO A 186 5.52 6.68 -8.51
C PRO A 186 6.38 6.04 -7.42
N SER A 187 7.26 5.09 -7.77
CA SER A 187 8.16 4.41 -6.83
C SER A 187 9.51 5.10 -6.66
N ASP A 188 9.86 6.04 -7.54
CA ASP A 188 11.15 6.72 -7.49
C ASP A 188 11.18 7.76 -6.36
N ALA A 189 11.92 7.43 -5.32
CA ALA A 189 12.01 8.27 -4.13
C ALA A 189 13.39 8.20 -3.47
N VAL A 190 13.65 9.15 -2.59
CA VAL A 190 14.71 9.11 -1.60
C VAL A 190 14.04 9.17 -0.24
N THR A 191 14.23 8.12 0.55
CA THR A 191 13.71 8.03 1.92
C THR A 191 14.88 8.13 2.89
N ILE A 192 14.81 9.11 3.79
CA ILE A 192 15.77 9.28 4.89
C ILE A 192 15.07 8.86 6.17
N SER A 193 15.55 7.79 6.80
CA SER A 193 15.09 7.32 8.10
C SER A 193 16.15 7.62 9.16
N LYS A 194 15.76 8.20 10.27
CA LYS A 194 16.61 8.47 11.44
C LYS A 194 16.09 7.68 12.63
N THR A 195 17.02 7.11 13.38
CA THR A 195 16.82 6.46 14.67
C THR A 195 17.93 6.90 15.62
N PRO A 196 17.88 6.57 16.92
CA PRO A 196 18.99 6.84 17.83
C PRO A 196 20.32 6.21 17.40
N GLU A 197 20.27 5.09 16.66
CA GLU A 197 21.43 4.33 16.21
C GLU A 197 22.09 4.94 14.96
N GLY A 198 21.37 5.79 14.22
CA GLY A 198 21.90 6.41 13.02
C GLY A 198 20.86 6.86 12.01
N THR A 199 21.34 7.14 10.81
CA THR A 199 20.56 7.51 9.63
C THR A 199 20.70 6.44 8.56
N ARG A 200 19.60 6.12 7.91
CA ARG A 200 19.53 5.28 6.72
C ARG A 200 18.91 6.09 5.58
N GLU A 201 19.66 6.29 4.51
CA GLU A 201 19.14 6.85 3.27
C GLU A 201 18.91 5.72 2.27
N THR A 202 17.70 5.60 1.76
CA THR A 202 17.34 4.63 0.72
C THR A 202 16.93 5.40 -0.54
N THR A 203 17.69 5.25 -1.60
CA THR A 203 17.32 5.74 -2.94
C THR A 203 16.70 4.61 -3.73
N THR A 204 15.46 4.77 -4.15
CA THR A 204 14.73 3.84 -5.02
C THR A 204 14.66 4.41 -6.42
N ARG A 205 15.02 3.60 -7.42
CA ARG A 205 14.87 3.90 -8.84
C ARG A 205 14.32 2.69 -9.57
N CYS A 206 13.25 2.85 -10.32
CA CYS A 206 12.63 1.76 -11.04
C CYS A 206 12.69 1.96 -12.56
N ASP A 207 12.70 0.82 -13.26
CA ASP A 207 12.42 0.74 -14.67
C ASP A 207 10.92 0.49 -14.85
N TYR A 208 10.31 1.18 -15.80
CA TYR A 208 8.86 1.16 -16.01
C TYR A 208 8.52 0.71 -17.43
N GLN A 209 7.45 -0.06 -17.55
CA GLN A 209 6.80 -0.36 -18.82
C GLN A 209 5.38 0.20 -18.77
N GLN A 210 5.07 1.16 -19.65
CA GLN A 210 3.76 1.82 -19.70
C GLN A 210 3.33 2.42 -18.34
N GLY A 211 4.29 2.95 -17.56
CA GLY A 211 4.05 3.53 -16.24
C GLY A 211 3.98 2.51 -15.08
N VAL A 212 4.14 1.22 -15.34
CA VAL A 212 4.16 0.14 -14.34
C VAL A 212 5.60 -0.25 -14.02
N PRO A 213 6.04 -0.27 -12.74
CA PRO A 213 7.39 -0.70 -12.39
C PRO A 213 7.57 -2.20 -12.65
N VAL A 214 8.67 -2.57 -13.32
CA VAL A 214 9.01 -3.97 -13.64
C VAL A 214 10.31 -4.42 -12.99
N ALA A 215 11.19 -3.48 -12.63
CA ALA A 215 12.40 -3.72 -11.88
C ALA A 215 12.75 -2.47 -11.07
N CYS A 216 13.34 -2.64 -9.89
CA CYS A 216 13.80 -1.51 -9.08
C CYS A 216 15.19 -1.76 -8.52
N ARG A 217 15.96 -0.69 -8.33
CA ARG A 217 17.23 -0.68 -7.61
C ARG A 217 17.07 0.15 -6.34
N PHE A 218 17.54 -0.40 -5.24
CA PHE A 218 17.60 0.28 -3.95
C PHE A 218 19.05 0.45 -3.55
N THR A 219 19.49 1.69 -3.41
CA THR A 219 20.79 2.01 -2.83
C THR A 219 20.58 2.49 -1.42
N ILE A 220 21.13 1.76 -0.45
CA ILE A 220 20.94 2.00 0.99
C ILE A 220 22.28 2.45 1.57
N LYS A 221 22.34 3.71 2.01
CA LYS A 221 23.49 4.26 2.74
C LYS A 221 23.15 4.35 4.23
N THR A 222 24.08 3.95 5.09
CA THR A 222 23.93 4.03 6.55
C THR A 222 25.01 4.89 7.18
N THR A 223 24.64 5.63 8.22
CA THR A 223 25.54 6.49 9.01
C THR A 223 25.17 6.33 10.50
N PRO A 224 26.12 6.12 11.42
CA PRO A 224 27.57 6.00 11.21
C PRO A 224 27.97 4.71 10.49
N GLY A 225 29.15 4.71 9.87
CA GLY A 225 29.74 3.54 9.20
C GLY A 225 29.84 3.63 7.67
N ASP A 226 29.12 4.57 7.05
CA ASP A 226 29.13 4.86 5.60
C ASP A 226 29.01 3.61 4.69
N LYS A 227 28.37 2.56 5.21
CA LYS A 227 28.14 1.33 4.45
C LYS A 227 27.07 1.58 3.41
N ILE A 228 27.38 1.21 2.18
CA ILE A 228 26.45 1.22 1.05
C ILE A 228 26.07 -0.23 0.74
N ILE A 229 24.77 -0.49 0.64
CA ILE A 229 24.20 -1.78 0.26
C ILE A 229 23.33 -1.55 -0.97
N GLU A 230 23.43 -2.44 -1.94
CA GLU A 230 22.54 -2.46 -3.09
C GLU A 230 21.58 -3.65 -2.99
N ARG A 231 20.33 -3.40 -3.38
CA ARG A 231 19.31 -4.43 -3.58
C ARG A 231 18.65 -4.21 -4.93
N HIS A 232 18.17 -5.28 -5.53
CA HIS A 232 17.42 -5.22 -6.79
C HIS A 232 16.11 -5.96 -6.66
N ALA A 233 15.02 -5.36 -7.15
CA ALA A 233 13.72 -6.00 -7.26
C ALA A 233 13.41 -6.35 -8.70
N GLN A 234 12.67 -7.44 -8.85
CA GLN A 234 11.94 -7.81 -10.07
C GLN A 234 10.46 -7.89 -9.73
N LEU A 235 9.63 -7.35 -10.62
CA LEU A 235 8.19 -7.29 -10.46
C LEU A 235 7.49 -7.86 -11.69
N THR A 236 6.51 -8.73 -11.48
CA THR A 236 5.60 -9.21 -12.52
C THR A 236 4.18 -8.91 -12.07
N THR A 237 3.39 -8.25 -12.92
CA THR A 237 2.01 -7.87 -12.59
C THR A 237 1.07 -8.33 -13.69
N GLU A 238 -0.04 -8.94 -13.31
CA GLU A 238 -1.18 -9.21 -14.19
C GLU A 238 -2.30 -8.20 -13.94
N PHE A 239 -2.94 -7.74 -15.02
CA PHE A 239 -4.07 -6.82 -14.98
C PHE A 239 -5.37 -7.49 -15.44
N TYR A 240 -6.51 -6.90 -15.08
CA TYR A 240 -7.85 -7.32 -15.51
C TYR A 240 -8.23 -6.83 -16.90
#